data_AF-A0A414HY73-F1
#
_entry.id   AF-A0A414HY73-F1
#
_cell.length_a   1.000
_cell.length_b   1.000
_cell.length_c   1.000
_cell.angle_alpha   90.00
_cell.angle_beta   90.00
_cell.angle_gamma   90.00
#
_symmetry.space_group_name_H-M   'P 1'
#
loop_
_entity.id
_entity.type
_entity.pdbx_description
1 polymer ?
#
loop_
_entity_poly.entity_id
_entity_poly.type
_entity_poly.pdbx_seq_one_letter_code
_entity_poly.pdbx_strand_id
1 'polypeptide(L)'
;MVLSCKEIEMMVNLINIAYCCMKLLPYQNEKISDYRDKSMQDFRFTLSEGIRQQALFATFVKNIETRIKSSSVINALKQVIVKQEHYL
;
A
#
# COMPACT_ATOMS: atom_id res chain seq x y z
N MET A 1 -3.51 -22.89 21.42
CA MET A 1 -4.75 -22.22 20.99
C MET A 1 -5.37 -23.08 19.90
N VAL A 2 -6.54 -23.69 20.13
CA VAL A 2 -7.24 -24.50 19.12
C VAL A 2 -8.30 -23.61 18.48
N LEU A 3 -8.23 -23.42 17.16
CA LEU A 3 -9.25 -22.69 16.41
C LEU A 3 -10.48 -23.59 16.23
N SER A 4 -11.66 -23.01 16.41
CA SER A 4 -12.93 -23.65 16.09
C SER A 4 -13.09 -23.81 14.57
N CYS A 5 -13.92 -24.78 14.14
CA CYS A 5 -14.22 -24.96 12.71
C CYS A 5 -14.74 -23.67 12.05
N LYS A 6 -15.52 -22.87 12.79
CA LYS A 6 -16.06 -21.59 12.33
C LYS A 6 -14.96 -20.55 12.09
N GLU A 7 -13.94 -20.50 12.96
CA GLU A 7 -12.79 -19.59 12.77
C GLU A 7 -11.96 -20.01 11.55
N ILE A 8 -11.75 -21.31 11.35
CA ILE A 8 -11.05 -21.85 10.17
C ILE A 8 -11.81 -21.48 8.90
N GLU A 9 -13.13 -21.69 8.86
CA GLU A 9 -13.98 -21.33 7.72
C GLU A 9 -13.89 -19.84 7.40
N MET A 10 -13.97 -18.98 8.42
CA MET A 10 -13.85 -17.54 8.24
C MET A 10 -12.47 -17.14 7.68
N MET A 11 -11.38 -17.76 8.16
CA MET A 11 -10.04 -17.51 7.61
C MET A 11 -9.93 -17.92 6.15
N VAL A 12 -10.46 -19.10 5.79
CA VAL A 12 -10.48 -19.58 4.40
C VAL A 12 -11.26 -18.63 3.50
N ASN A 13 -12.45 -18.19 3.94
CA ASN A 13 -13.27 -17.25 3.18
C ASN A 13 -12.56 -15.89 3.00
N LEU A 14 -11.89 -15.39 4.04
CA LEU A 14 -11.13 -14.15 3.96
C LEU A 14 -9.97 -14.26 2.97
N ILE A 15 -9.22 -15.37 3.01
CA ILE A 15 -8.11 -15.63 2.07
C ILE A 15 -8.62 -15.67 0.62
N ASN A 16 -9.75 -16.34 0.38
CA ASN A 16 -10.35 -16.41 -0.96
C ASN A 16 -10.79 -15.04 -1.46
N ILE A 17 -11.45 -14.24 -0.64
CA ILE A 17 -11.85 -12.87 -1.01
C ILE A 17 -10.61 -12.01 -1.30
N ALA A 18 -9.61 -12.04 -0.43
CA ALA A 18 -8.37 -11.29 -0.62
C ALA A 18 -7.66 -11.69 -1.93
N TYR A 19 -7.62 -12.98 -2.24
CA TYR A 19 -7.09 -13.50 -3.49
C TYR A 19 -7.90 -13.01 -4.70
N CYS A 20 -9.23 -13.07 -4.66
CA CYS A 20 -10.06 -12.54 -5.75
C CYS A 20 -9.80 -11.03 -5.97
N CYS A 21 -9.77 -10.24 -4.89
CA CYS A 21 -9.51 -8.80 -4.96
C CYS A 21 -8.16 -8.50 -5.62
N MET A 22 -7.09 -9.18 -5.20
CA MET A 22 -5.76 -8.97 -5.78
C MET A 22 -5.70 -9.29 -7.28
N LYS A 23 -6.54 -10.20 -7.78
CA LYS A 23 -6.55 -10.60 -9.19
C LYS A 23 -7.35 -9.61 -10.05
N LEU A 24 -8.39 -9.02 -9.47
CA LEU A 24 -9.24 -8.02 -10.11
C LEU A 24 -8.61 -6.62 -10.11
N LEU A 25 -7.80 -6.29 -9.09
CA LEU A 25 -7.24 -4.95 -8.91
C LEU A 25 -6.50 -4.40 -10.15
N PRO A 26 -5.62 -5.18 -10.84
CA PRO A 26 -4.93 -4.75 -12.06
C PRO A 26 -5.85 -4.37 -13.23
N TYR A 27 -7.10 -4.82 -13.22
CA TYR A 27 -8.08 -4.49 -14.25
C TYR A 27 -8.81 -3.18 -13.97
N GLN A 28 -8.81 -2.71 -12.72
CA GLN A 28 -9.53 -1.51 -12.30
C GLN A 28 -8.68 -0.24 -12.33
N ASN A 29 -7.35 -0.35 -12.38
CA ASN A 29 -6.45 0.80 -12.29
C ASN A 29 -5.27 0.66 -13.26
N GLU A 30 -5.10 1.65 -14.13
CA GLU A 30 -4.03 1.67 -15.15
C GLU A 30 -2.63 1.63 -14.53
N LYS A 31 -2.42 2.25 -13.37
CA LYS A 31 -1.12 2.29 -12.68
C LYS A 31 -0.59 0.91 -12.28
N ILE A 32 -1.47 -0.07 -12.18
CA ILE A 32 -1.13 -1.47 -11.84
C ILE A 32 -1.56 -2.45 -12.94
N SER A 33 -1.89 -1.95 -14.13
CA SER A 33 -2.34 -2.78 -15.26
C SER A 33 -1.27 -3.76 -15.76
N ASP A 34 0.01 -3.41 -15.60
CA ASP A 34 1.15 -4.27 -15.90
C ASP A 34 1.18 -5.57 -15.07
N TYR A 35 0.34 -5.71 -14.04
CA TYR A 35 0.23 -6.90 -13.20
C TYR A 35 -0.90 -7.85 -13.62
N ARG A 36 -1.65 -7.56 -14.69
CA ARG A 36 -2.76 -8.43 -15.17
C ARG A 36 -2.31 -9.85 -15.51
N ASP A 37 -1.12 -9.98 -16.10
CA ASP A 37 -0.54 -11.25 -16.56
C ASP A 37 0.65 -11.71 -15.69
N LYS A 38 0.93 -11.00 -14.59
CA LYS A 38 2.04 -11.34 -13.68
C LYS A 38 1.58 -12.32 -12.60
N SER A 39 2.57 -12.94 -11.95
CA SER A 39 2.32 -13.78 -10.78
C SER A 39 1.64 -12.96 -9.67
N MET A 40 0.65 -13.58 -9.05
CA MET A 40 -0.03 -13.01 -7.90
C MET A 40 0.91 -12.74 -6.72
N GLN A 41 1.94 -13.57 -6.57
CA GLN A 41 2.92 -13.41 -5.50
C GLN A 41 3.77 -12.16 -5.73
N ASP A 42 4.18 -11.91 -6.98
CA ASP A 42 4.95 -10.72 -7.35
C ASP A 42 4.14 -9.45 -7.17
N PHE A 43 2.85 -9.50 -7.53
CA PHE A 43 1.94 -8.39 -7.30
C PHE A 43 1.79 -8.11 -5.80
N ARG A 44 1.54 -9.15 -4.99
CA ARG A 44 1.46 -9.02 -3.53
C ARG A 44 2.74 -8.47 -2.92
N PHE A 45 3.90 -8.93 -3.38
CA PHE A 45 5.19 -8.44 -2.92
C PHE A 45 5.36 -6.95 -3.23
N THR A 46 5.15 -6.55 -4.48
CA THR A 46 5.24 -5.15 -4.92
C THR A 46 4.27 -4.26 -4.13
N LEU A 47 3.01 -4.70 -3.98
CA LEU A 47 2.01 -3.98 -3.22
C LEU A 47 2.41 -3.82 -1.75
N SER A 48 2.97 -4.87 -1.14
CA SER A 48 3.46 -4.83 0.24
C SER A 48 4.61 -3.84 0.41
N GLU A 49 5.55 -3.82 -0.54
CA GLU A 49 6.66 -2.87 -0.53
C GLU A 49 6.16 -1.42 -0.71
N GLY A 50 5.21 -1.18 -1.61
CA GLY A 50 4.58 0.13 -1.76
C GLY A 50 3.90 0.63 -0.47
N ILE A 51 3.14 -0.25 0.21
CA ILE A 51 2.51 0.07 1.49
C ILE A 51 3.57 0.37 2.57
N ARG A 52 4.65 -0.42 2.65
CA ARG A 52 5.75 -0.21 3.60
C ARG A 52 6.43 1.13 3.36
N GLN A 53 6.73 1.48 2.11
CA GLN A 53 7.30 2.77 1.75
C GLN A 53 6.38 3.93 2.16
N GLN A 54 5.08 3.82 1.90
CA GLN A 54 4.11 4.84 2.31
C GLN A 54 4.00 4.97 3.83
N ALA A 55 4.02 3.87 4.57
CA ALA A 55 4.00 3.88 6.04
C ALA A 55 5.27 4.51 6.63
N LEU A 56 6.45 4.21 6.06
CA LEU A 56 7.72 4.83 6.43
C LEU A 56 7.68 6.34 6.16
N PHE A 57 7.19 6.74 4.98
CA PHE A 57 7.05 8.14 4.61
C PHE A 57 6.10 8.90 5.55
N ALA A 58 4.92 8.35 5.85
CA ALA A 58 3.97 8.94 6.78
C ALA A 58 4.58 9.10 8.19
N THR A 59 5.34 8.09 8.65
CA THR A 59 6.05 8.13 9.93
C THR A 59 7.13 9.22 9.93
N PHE A 60 7.87 9.35 8.83
CA PHE A 60 8.89 10.38 8.66
C PHE A 60 8.31 11.79 8.71
N VAL A 61 7.25 12.04 7.93
CA VAL A 61 6.52 13.33 7.94
C VAL A 61 6.03 13.66 9.36
N LYS A 62 5.41 12.68 10.04
CA LYS A 62 4.95 12.84 11.43
C LYS A 62 6.10 13.15 12.39
N ASN A 63 7.25 12.50 12.23
CA ASN A 63 8.43 12.77 13.06
C ASN A 63 8.99 14.17 12.82
N ILE A 64 9.02 14.67 11.57
CA ILE A 64 9.42 16.05 11.28
C ILE A 64 8.45 17.03 11.95
N GLU A 65 7.15 16.80 11.81
CA GLU A 65 6.12 17.69 12.36
C GLU A 65 6.18 17.76 13.89
N THR A 66 6.31 16.62 14.55
CA THR A 66 6.19 16.53 16.02
C THR A 66 7.51 16.78 16.75
N ARG A 67 8.64 16.25 16.24
CA ARG A 67 9.93 16.29 16.94
C ARG A 67 10.82 17.42 16.45
N ILE A 68 10.95 17.58 15.14
CA ILE A 68 11.85 18.59 14.55
C ILE A 68 11.17 19.95 14.49
N LYS A 69 9.86 19.99 14.21
CA LYS A 69 9.05 21.21 14.05
C LYS A 69 9.59 22.16 12.97
N SER A 70 10.25 21.64 11.93
CA SER A 70 10.79 22.45 10.84
C SER A 70 9.73 22.71 9.77
N SER A 71 9.17 23.91 9.76
CA SER A 71 8.20 24.35 8.75
C SER A 71 8.80 24.43 7.34
N SER A 72 10.08 24.77 7.21
CA SER A 72 10.79 24.77 5.92
C SER A 72 10.88 23.37 5.31
N VAL A 73 11.21 22.35 6.11
CA VAL A 73 11.31 20.97 5.62
C VAL A 73 9.92 20.45 5.19
N ILE A 74 8.88 20.75 5.97
CA ILE A 74 7.49 20.38 5.62
C ILE A 74 7.04 21.06 4.32
N ASN A 75 7.34 22.35 4.14
CA ASN A 75 6.97 23.07 2.93
C ASN A 75 7.75 22.58 1.70
N ALA A 76 9.05 22.28 1.85
CA ALA A 76 9.84 21.68 0.78
C ALA A 76 9.27 20.30 0.37
N LEU A 77 8.90 19.46 1.34
CA LEU A 77 8.24 18.18 1.09
C LEU A 77 6.91 18.35 0.33
N LYS A 78 6.06 19.29 0.76
CA LYS A 78 4.80 19.59 0.05
C LYS A 78 5.03 20.00 -1.41
N GLN A 79 6.03 20.85 -1.66
CA GLN A 79 6.35 21.27 -3.04
C GLN A 79 6.86 20.11 -3.90
N VAL A 80 7.64 19.20 -3.32
CA VAL A 80 8.13 18.01 -4.05
C VAL A 80 6.98 17.07 -4.41
N ILE A 81 6.04 16.82 -3.49
CA ILE A 81 4.86 15.97 -3.76
C ILE A 81 3.97 16.58 -4.85
N VAL A 82 3.67 17.89 -4.75
CA VAL A 82 2.84 18.59 -5.76
C VAL A 82 3.50 18.55 -7.15
N LYS A 83 4.83 18.69 -7.22
CA LYS A 83 5.55 18.54 -8.50
C LYS A 83 5.49 17.11 -9.03
N GLN A 84 5.55 16.09 -8.17
CA GLN A 84 5.44 14.69 -8.59
C GLN A 84 4.06 14.36 -9.16
N GLU A 85 2.97 14.88 -8.60
CA GLU A 85 1.61 14.68 -9.12
C GLU A 85 1.36 15.39 -10.46
N HIS A 86 2.06 16.50 -10.74
CA HIS A 86 1.96 17.19 -12.03
C HIS A 86 2.76 16.53 -13.16
N TYR A 87 3.65 15.58 -12.84
CA TYR A 87 4.50 14.86 -13.80
C TYR A 87 4.04 13.41 -14.05
N LEU A 88 3.02 12.93 -13.34
CA LEU A 88 2.48 11.57 -13.39
C LEU A 88 1.08 11.55 -14.00
#